data_AF-E5WZH6-F1
#
_entry.id   AF-E5WZH6-F1
#
_cell.length_a   1.000
_cell.length_b   1.000
_cell.length_c   1.000
_cell.angle_alpha   90.00
_cell.angle_beta   90.00
_cell.angle_gamma   90.00
#
_symmetry.space_group_name_H-M   'P 1'
#
loop_
_entity.id
_entity.type
_entity.pdbx_description
1 polymer ?
#
loop_
_entity_poly.entity_id
_entity_poly.type
_entity_poly.pdbx_seq_one_letter_code
_entity_poly.pdbx_strand_id
1 'polypeptide(L)'
;MRTVVYIVACVVVLSVISCTSRNRNGEDVQILMRDSTVVTAPQRMQVSDTKTTITYRGKEYRSSVVRRPDESLPVVKNEQGERFVDNSITLRITCGGRQVVDKVFTKESFASLVDAKFMKYAILEGLVYDKTTPQGIIYAASICYPQTDLYVPLRLTVSADGKISMAKEELLEDVYEEENGSN
;
A
#
# COMPACT_ATOMS: atom_id res chain seq x y z
N MET A 1 -19.52 -74.87 14.87
CA MET A 1 -19.80 -74.98 13.41
C MET A 1 -21.27 -75.30 13.22
N ARG A 2 -22.03 -74.41 12.57
CA ARG A 2 -23.22 -74.65 11.72
C ARG A 2 -24.03 -73.35 11.63
N THR A 3 -23.77 -72.64 10.54
CA THR A 3 -24.47 -71.50 9.96
C THR A 3 -25.71 -71.97 9.20
N VAL A 4 -26.89 -71.33 9.38
CA VAL A 4 -28.02 -71.20 8.42
C VAL A 4 -28.94 -70.07 8.97
N VAL A 5 -28.81 -68.77 8.65
CA VAL A 5 -29.34 -67.99 7.50
C VAL A 5 -30.80 -68.30 7.14
N TYR A 6 -31.74 -67.36 7.32
CA TYR A 6 -32.79 -67.03 6.33
C TYR A 6 -33.32 -65.60 6.55
N ILE A 7 -33.08 -64.77 5.53
CA ILE A 7 -33.65 -63.45 5.26
C ILE A 7 -35.03 -63.67 4.61
N VAL A 8 -36.03 -62.82 4.85
CA VAL A 8 -36.97 -62.24 3.84
C VAL A 8 -38.18 -61.51 4.48
N ALA A 9 -38.51 -60.37 3.87
CA ALA A 9 -39.80 -59.69 3.72
C ALA A 9 -40.09 -58.39 4.51
N CYS A 10 -39.94 -57.28 3.76
CA CYS A 10 -40.52 -55.96 3.95
C CYS A 10 -42.05 -55.98 4.16
N VAL A 11 -42.58 -55.13 5.04
CA VAL A 11 -43.80 -54.35 4.78
C VAL A 11 -43.73 -53.01 5.52
N VAL A 12 -43.62 -51.92 4.74
CA VAL A 12 -43.97 -50.55 5.12
C VAL A 12 -45.48 -50.41 4.95
N VAL A 13 -46.21 -49.93 5.96
CA VAL A 13 -47.52 -49.27 5.74
C VAL A 13 -47.64 -48.04 6.65
N LEU A 14 -47.72 -46.91 5.96
CA LEU A 14 -48.06 -45.57 6.42
C LEU A 14 -49.51 -45.51 6.91
N SER A 15 -49.75 -44.74 7.99
CA SER A 15 -51.08 -44.24 8.32
C SER A 15 -51.05 -42.70 8.37
N VAL A 16 -51.82 -42.13 7.45
CA VAL A 16 -52.11 -40.71 7.25
C VAL A 16 -53.19 -40.22 8.22
N ILE A 17 -53.07 -39.00 8.77
CA ILE A 17 -54.22 -38.10 9.04
C ILE A 17 -53.78 -36.64 8.85
N SER A 18 -54.51 -35.95 7.96
CA SER A 18 -54.52 -34.52 7.59
C SER A 18 -55.12 -33.65 8.73
N CYS A 19 -54.80 -32.37 8.95
CA CYS A 19 -55.21 -31.19 8.19
C CYS A 19 -54.69 -29.94 8.96
N THR A 20 -54.24 -28.89 8.27
CA THR A 20 -55.05 -27.67 8.05
C THR A 20 -54.17 -26.54 7.52
N SER A 21 -54.63 -25.92 6.45
CA SER A 21 -54.02 -24.77 5.78
C SER A 21 -54.32 -23.48 6.55
N ARG A 22 -53.33 -22.58 6.63
CA ARG A 22 -53.59 -21.17 6.91
C ARG A 22 -52.62 -20.28 6.14
N ASN A 23 -53.18 -19.59 5.16
CA ASN A 23 -52.57 -18.50 4.41
C ASN A 23 -51.91 -17.48 5.33
N ARG A 24 -50.66 -17.10 5.00
CA ARG A 24 -50.16 -15.75 5.28
C ARG A 24 -49.60 -15.19 3.98
N ASN A 25 -50.21 -14.09 3.57
CA ASN A 25 -49.81 -13.24 2.46
C ASN A 25 -48.29 -13.08 2.43
N GLY A 26 -47.73 -13.21 1.23
CA GLY A 26 -46.41 -12.73 0.92
C GLY A 26 -46.37 -11.23 1.19
N GLU A 27 -45.73 -10.86 2.29
CA GLU A 27 -45.22 -9.51 2.45
C GLU A 27 -44.11 -9.37 1.41
N ASP A 28 -44.36 -8.47 0.47
CA ASP A 28 -43.39 -7.89 -0.44
C ASP A 28 -42.01 -7.86 0.22
N VAL A 29 -41.10 -8.72 -0.24
CA VAL A 29 -39.67 -8.42 -0.09
C VAL A 29 -39.43 -7.28 -1.07
N GLN A 30 -39.87 -6.08 -0.70
CA GLN A 30 -39.22 -4.88 -1.15
C GLN A 30 -37.79 -5.03 -0.66
N ILE A 31 -36.94 -5.52 -1.56
CA ILE A 31 -35.51 -5.29 -1.52
C ILE A 31 -35.42 -3.79 -1.44
N LEU A 32 -35.33 -3.27 -0.21
CA LEU A 32 -34.96 -1.91 0.05
C LEU A 32 -33.59 -1.82 -0.59
N MET A 33 -33.54 -1.31 -1.83
CA MET A 33 -32.30 -0.90 -2.45
C MET A 33 -31.78 0.15 -1.51
N ARG A 34 -30.92 -0.31 -0.60
CA ARG A 34 -30.24 0.51 0.37
C ARG A 34 -29.36 1.37 -0.50
N ASP A 35 -29.86 2.56 -0.81
CA ASP A 35 -29.16 3.62 -1.52
C ASP A 35 -27.98 4.00 -0.62
N SER A 36 -26.96 3.15 -0.70
CA SER A 36 -25.80 3.21 0.16
C SER A 36 -24.83 4.12 -0.56
N THR A 37 -25.23 5.38 -0.74
CA THR A 37 -24.26 6.47 -0.90
C THR A 37 -23.57 6.67 0.43
N VAL A 38 -22.96 5.61 0.98
CA VAL A 38 -21.97 5.73 2.03
C VAL A 38 -20.79 6.36 1.33
N VAL A 39 -20.67 7.68 1.43
CA VAL A 39 -19.44 8.38 1.09
C VAL A 39 -18.41 7.86 2.07
N THR A 40 -17.71 6.78 1.70
CA THR A 40 -16.63 6.23 2.50
C THR A 40 -15.60 7.32 2.71
N ALA A 41 -15.21 7.54 3.97
CA ALA A 41 -14.15 8.49 4.29
C ALA A 41 -12.88 8.11 3.51
N PRO A 42 -12.04 9.08 3.09
CA PRO A 42 -10.78 8.78 2.44
C PRO A 42 -9.94 7.80 3.27
N GLN A 43 -9.37 6.81 2.61
CA GLN A 43 -8.48 5.81 3.19
C GLN A 43 -7.14 6.47 3.57
N ARG A 44 -6.47 5.91 4.59
CA ARG A 44 -5.22 6.44 5.16
C ARG A 44 -4.19 5.35 5.26
N MET A 45 -2.93 5.70 4.99
CA MET A 45 -1.81 4.84 5.34
C MET A 45 -1.54 4.88 6.84
N GLN A 46 -0.98 3.81 7.38
CA GLN A 46 -0.48 3.80 8.75
C GLN A 46 0.69 4.78 8.89
N VAL A 47 0.71 5.49 10.03
CA VAL A 47 1.86 6.31 10.44
C VAL A 47 3.08 5.42 10.63
N SER A 48 4.23 5.84 10.10
CA SER A 48 5.52 5.20 10.36
C SER A 48 6.50 6.19 10.97
N ASP A 49 7.30 5.74 11.94
CA ASP A 49 8.39 6.50 12.57
C ASP A 49 9.61 5.58 12.67
N THR A 50 10.63 5.86 11.87
CA THR A 50 11.87 5.09 11.79
C THR A 50 13.03 5.96 12.22
N LYS A 51 13.87 5.43 13.12
CA LYS A 51 15.11 6.09 13.55
C LYS A 51 16.31 5.22 13.21
N THR A 52 17.34 5.84 12.66
CA THR A 52 18.53 5.14 12.17
C THR A 52 19.79 5.92 12.57
N THR A 53 20.76 5.22 13.15
CA THR A 53 22.11 5.73 13.36
C THR A 53 22.96 5.40 12.15
N ILE A 54 23.58 6.40 11.53
CA ILE A 54 24.29 6.29 10.25
C ILE A 54 25.72 6.79 10.44
N THR A 55 26.72 5.96 10.12
CA THR A 55 28.12 6.38 10.10
C THR A 55 28.47 6.90 8.71
N TYR A 56 28.82 8.19 8.59
CA TYR A 56 29.19 8.82 7.33
C TYR A 56 30.42 9.72 7.51
N ARG A 57 31.47 9.50 6.71
CA ARG A 57 32.76 10.24 6.78
C ARG A 57 33.33 10.31 8.21
N GLY A 58 33.31 9.19 8.92
CA GLY A 58 33.83 9.07 10.29
C GLY A 58 33.00 9.79 11.37
N LYS A 59 31.80 10.29 11.04
CA LYS A 59 30.88 10.90 12.00
C LYS A 59 29.58 10.10 12.13
N GLU A 60 29.00 10.13 13.33
CA GLU A 60 27.70 9.54 13.61
C GLU A 60 26.58 10.56 13.33
N TYR A 61 25.64 10.17 12.47
CA TYR A 61 24.41 10.90 12.18
C TYR A 61 23.22 10.16 12.78
N ARG A 62 22.27 10.89 13.34
CA ARG A 62 20.99 10.35 13.82
C ARG A 62 19.89 10.83 12.89
N SER A 63 19.32 9.89 12.15
CA SER A 63 18.20 10.11 11.25
C SER A 63 16.88 9.70 11.90
N SER A 64 15.83 10.49 11.65
CA SER A 64 14.44 10.16 11.95
C SER A 64 13.60 10.47 10.73
N VAL A 65 12.84 9.49 10.28
CA VAL A 65 11.91 9.60 9.16
C VAL A 65 10.52 9.29 9.67
N VAL A 66 9.60 10.25 9.52
CA VAL A 66 8.22 10.07 9.97
C VAL A 66 7.23 10.36 8.85
N ARG A 67 6.50 9.34 8.41
CA ARG A 67 5.40 9.45 7.44
C ARG A 67 4.08 9.51 8.16
N ARG A 68 3.21 10.45 7.77
CA ARG A 68 1.85 10.56 8.30
C ARG A 68 0.89 10.93 7.18
N PRO A 69 -0.38 10.46 7.22
CA PRO A 69 -1.43 11.05 6.41
C PRO A 69 -1.52 12.55 6.68
N ASP A 70 -1.64 13.34 5.63
CA ASP A 70 -1.69 14.80 5.72
C ASP A 70 -3.02 15.32 5.15
N GLU A 71 -3.96 15.60 6.06
CA GLU A 71 -5.31 16.06 5.73
C GLU A 71 -5.34 17.45 5.08
N SER A 72 -4.21 18.18 5.09
CA SER A 72 -4.11 19.48 4.41
C SER A 72 -3.85 19.34 2.91
N LEU A 73 -3.43 18.16 2.45
CA LEU A 73 -3.16 17.88 1.04
C LEU A 73 -4.44 17.50 0.27
N PRO A 74 -4.48 17.72 -1.05
CA PRO A 74 -5.60 17.29 -1.88
C PRO A 74 -5.84 15.77 -1.79
N VAL A 75 -7.11 15.38 -1.63
CA VAL A 75 -7.50 13.97 -1.67
C VAL A 75 -7.21 13.38 -3.05
N VAL A 76 -6.48 12.27 -3.07
CA VAL A 76 -6.19 11.51 -4.28
C VAL A 76 -7.34 10.56 -4.57
N LYS A 77 -7.74 10.47 -5.83
CA LYS A 77 -8.71 9.46 -6.29
C LYS A 77 -8.00 8.49 -7.22
N ASN A 78 -8.14 7.19 -7.02
CA ASN A 78 -7.67 6.20 -8.00
C ASN A 78 -8.64 6.10 -9.20
N GLU A 79 -8.33 5.24 -10.16
CA GLU A 79 -9.15 5.06 -11.36
C GLU A 79 -10.56 4.51 -11.04
N GLN A 80 -10.69 3.76 -9.95
CA GLN A 80 -11.96 3.20 -9.44
C GLN A 80 -12.78 4.24 -8.66
N GLY A 81 -12.25 5.46 -8.46
CA GLY A 81 -12.91 6.54 -7.72
C GLY A 81 -12.79 6.46 -6.20
N GLU A 82 -12.04 5.50 -5.67
CA GLU A 82 -11.72 5.40 -4.25
C GLU A 82 -10.82 6.56 -3.84
N ARG A 83 -11.00 7.01 -2.60
CA ARG A 83 -10.40 8.25 -2.08
C ARG A 83 -9.30 7.92 -1.08
N PHE A 84 -8.16 8.60 -1.19
CA PHE A 84 -6.99 8.42 -0.34
C PHE A 84 -6.49 9.77 0.17
N VAL A 85 -6.10 9.82 1.44
CA VAL A 85 -5.31 10.92 2.00
C VAL A 85 -3.85 10.68 1.61
N ASP A 86 -3.23 11.68 0.98
CA ASP A 86 -1.80 11.64 0.67
C ASP A 86 -0.97 11.84 1.95
N ASN A 87 0.32 11.58 1.89
CA ASN A 87 1.21 11.64 3.05
C ASN A 87 2.18 12.80 2.96
N SER A 88 2.59 13.27 4.15
CA SER A 88 3.81 14.03 4.31
C SER A 88 4.84 13.19 5.07
N ILE A 89 6.11 13.33 4.67
CA ILE A 89 7.25 12.66 5.29
C ILE A 89 8.21 13.69 5.83
N THR A 90 8.41 13.70 7.14
CA THR A 90 9.43 14.53 7.79
C THR A 90 10.74 13.76 7.88
N LEU A 91 11.81 14.29 7.28
CA LEU A 91 13.18 13.82 7.46
C LEU A 91 13.92 14.77 8.40
N ARG A 92 14.43 14.23 9.51
CA ARG A 92 15.31 14.94 10.44
C ARG A 92 16.64 14.22 10.56
N ILE A 93 17.72 14.95 10.37
CA ILE A 93 19.08 14.42 10.53
C ILE A 93 19.85 15.35 11.46
N THR A 94 20.51 14.77 12.45
CA THR A 94 21.45 15.48 13.33
C THR A 94 22.82 14.83 13.31
N CYS A 95 23.88 15.60 13.54
CA CYS A 95 25.25 15.13 13.65
C CYS A 95 25.96 15.92 14.75
N GLY A 96 26.54 15.23 15.75
CA GLY A 96 27.22 15.88 16.87
C GLY A 96 26.35 16.91 17.61
N GLY A 97 25.05 16.62 17.76
CA GLY A 97 24.08 17.51 18.41
C GLY A 97 23.58 18.69 17.56
N ARG A 98 24.10 18.89 16.34
CA ARG A 98 23.62 19.93 15.41
C ARG A 98 22.61 19.35 14.43
N GLN A 99 21.57 20.12 14.13
CA GLN A 99 20.64 19.80 13.05
C GLN A 99 21.31 20.00 11.69
N VAL A 100 21.22 18.97 10.84
CA VAL A 100 21.72 18.93 9.47
C VAL A 100 20.55 19.07 8.49
N VAL A 101 19.45 18.36 8.74
CA VAL A 101 18.21 18.43 7.97
C VAL A 101 17.03 18.45 8.92
N ASP A 102 16.03 19.29 8.62
CA ASP A 102 14.64 19.17 9.10
C ASP A 102 13.76 19.64 7.94
N LYS A 103 13.22 18.67 7.19
CA LYS A 103 12.45 18.95 5.98
C LYS A 103 11.25 18.03 5.88
N VAL A 104 10.12 18.62 5.50
CA VAL A 104 8.90 17.90 5.14
C VAL A 104 8.86 17.74 3.62
N PHE A 105 8.59 16.51 3.18
CA PHE A 105 8.37 16.14 1.80
C PHE A 105 6.91 15.75 1.59
N THR A 106 6.39 16.12 0.43
CA THR A 106 5.13 15.63 -0.15
C THR A 106 5.45 15.07 -1.54
N LYS A 107 4.51 14.40 -2.20
CA LYS A 107 4.77 13.94 -3.58
C LYS A 107 5.19 15.08 -4.52
N GLU A 108 4.67 16.29 -4.29
CA GLU A 108 5.01 17.49 -5.08
C GLU A 108 6.48 17.91 -4.96
N SER A 109 7.19 17.47 -3.92
CA SER A 109 8.64 17.65 -3.82
C SER A 109 9.42 16.95 -4.95
N PHE A 110 8.77 16.00 -5.64
CA PHE A 110 9.33 15.19 -6.71
C PHE A 110 8.66 15.42 -8.07
N ALA A 111 7.78 16.42 -8.19
CA ALA A 111 6.97 16.65 -9.40
C ALA A 111 7.81 16.85 -10.68
N SER A 112 9.06 17.31 -10.56
CA SER A 112 9.97 17.44 -11.72
C SER A 112 10.59 16.12 -12.19
N LEU A 113 10.44 15.04 -11.41
CA LEU A 113 11.05 13.73 -11.66
C LEU A 113 10.04 12.65 -12.06
N VAL A 114 8.74 12.92 -11.86
CA VAL A 114 7.67 11.95 -12.04
C VAL A 114 6.64 12.52 -13.01
N ASP A 115 6.16 11.68 -13.92
CA ASP A 115 5.16 12.06 -14.90
C ASP A 115 3.86 12.57 -14.23
N ALA A 116 3.29 13.65 -14.76
CA ALA A 116 2.13 14.30 -14.18
C ALA A 116 0.87 13.43 -14.20
N LYS A 117 0.72 12.55 -15.21
CA LYS A 117 -0.39 11.59 -15.27
C LYS A 117 -0.27 10.56 -14.16
N PHE A 118 0.94 10.08 -13.88
CA PHE A 118 1.20 9.21 -12.73
C PHE A 118 0.91 9.93 -11.40
N MET A 119 1.47 11.13 -11.21
CA MET A 119 1.32 11.94 -10.00
C MET A 119 -0.13 12.21 -9.60
N LYS A 120 -1.04 12.32 -10.58
CA LYS A 120 -2.47 12.58 -10.36
C LYS A 120 -3.16 11.51 -9.51
N TYR A 121 -2.80 10.23 -9.70
CA TYR A 121 -3.44 9.09 -9.04
C TYR A 121 -2.57 8.48 -7.92
N ALA A 122 -1.38 9.03 -7.71
CA ALA A 122 -0.40 8.48 -6.79
C ALA A 122 -0.32 9.23 -5.45
N ILE A 123 0.25 8.57 -4.45
CA ILE A 123 0.54 9.11 -3.11
C ILE A 123 2.02 8.96 -2.78
N LEU A 124 2.56 9.83 -1.92
CA LEU A 124 3.90 9.67 -1.37
C LEU A 124 3.89 8.47 -0.41
N GLU A 125 4.61 7.42 -0.77
CA GLU A 125 4.56 6.16 -0.03
C GLU A 125 5.68 6.09 1.01
N GLY A 126 6.93 6.33 0.65
CA GLY A 126 8.04 5.97 1.53
C GLY A 126 9.26 6.84 1.39
N LEU A 127 10.04 6.88 2.47
CA LEU A 127 11.41 7.36 2.49
C LEU A 127 12.17 6.46 3.48
N VAL A 128 13.20 5.78 3.01
CA VAL A 128 13.93 4.78 3.78
C VAL A 128 15.41 5.01 3.57
N TYR A 129 16.20 4.99 4.66
CA TYR A 129 17.65 5.01 4.53
C TYR A 129 18.11 3.78 3.76
N ASP A 130 18.90 3.99 2.70
CA ASP A 130 19.48 2.93 1.88
C ASP A 130 20.92 2.68 2.31
N LYS A 131 21.82 3.62 2.00
CA LYS A 131 23.26 3.49 2.22
C LYS A 131 23.96 4.83 2.31
N THR A 132 25.26 4.81 2.54
CA THR A 132 26.13 5.98 2.37
C THR A 132 27.02 5.82 1.14
N THR A 133 27.24 6.92 0.42
CA THR A 133 28.15 7.00 -0.74
C THR A 133 29.10 8.18 -0.55
N PRO A 134 30.19 8.32 -1.33
CA PRO A 134 31.03 9.52 -1.29
C PRO A 134 30.23 10.83 -1.45
N GLN A 135 29.14 10.79 -2.23
CA GLN A 135 28.25 11.92 -2.51
C GLN A 135 27.38 12.30 -1.31
N GLY A 136 26.93 11.35 -0.51
CA GLY A 136 26.05 11.62 0.63
C GLY A 136 25.40 10.40 1.26
N ILE A 137 24.51 10.67 2.20
CA ILE A 137 23.59 9.70 2.80
C ILE A 137 22.41 9.52 1.84
N ILE A 138 22.21 8.30 1.38
CA ILE A 138 21.21 7.94 0.37
C ILE A 138 19.94 7.46 1.05
N TYR A 139 18.81 7.95 0.57
CA TYR A 139 17.48 7.45 0.92
C TYR A 139 16.78 7.00 -0.35
N ALA A 140 16.17 5.82 -0.31
CA ALA A 140 15.19 5.41 -1.29
C ALA A 140 13.85 6.09 -0.95
N ALA A 141 13.20 6.68 -1.94
CA ALA A 141 11.86 7.23 -1.84
C ALA A 141 10.96 6.54 -2.85
N SER A 142 9.66 6.46 -2.54
CA SER A 142 8.68 5.87 -3.44
C SER A 142 7.41 6.69 -3.49
N ILE A 143 6.86 6.82 -4.70
CA ILE A 143 5.53 7.35 -4.95
C ILE A 143 4.76 6.24 -5.65
N CYS A 144 3.61 5.83 -5.11
CA CYS A 144 2.89 4.64 -5.58
C CYS A 144 1.42 4.93 -5.91
N TYR A 145 0.83 4.06 -6.74
CA TYR A 145 -0.62 3.97 -6.83
C TYR A 145 -1.15 3.21 -5.61
N PRO A 146 -2.06 3.81 -4.81
CA PRO A 146 -2.61 3.15 -3.63
C PRO A 146 -3.21 1.78 -3.95
N GLN A 147 -3.04 0.81 -3.03
CA GLN A 147 -3.57 -0.56 -3.13
C GLN A 147 -3.04 -1.38 -4.32
N THR A 148 -1.92 -0.97 -4.93
CA THR A 148 -1.22 -1.73 -5.97
C THR A 148 0.27 -1.82 -5.63
N ASP A 149 0.98 -2.71 -6.32
CA ASP A 149 2.44 -2.81 -6.22
C ASP A 149 3.18 -1.87 -7.21
N LEU A 150 2.45 -0.97 -7.89
CA LEU A 150 3.02 -0.07 -8.89
C LEU A 150 3.54 1.21 -8.22
N TYR A 151 4.85 1.44 -8.31
CA TYR A 151 5.52 2.62 -7.76
C TYR A 151 6.63 3.14 -8.67
N VAL A 152 6.99 4.40 -8.47
CA VAL A 152 8.16 5.04 -9.07
C VAL A 152 9.28 5.11 -8.03
N PRO A 153 10.41 4.41 -8.23
CA PRO A 153 11.55 4.51 -7.34
C PRO A 153 12.28 5.83 -7.55
N LEU A 154 12.58 6.50 -6.44
CA LEU A 154 13.26 7.78 -6.38
C LEU A 154 14.40 7.68 -5.38
N ARG A 155 15.38 8.58 -5.53
CA ARG A 155 16.53 8.66 -4.66
C ARG A 155 16.69 10.06 -4.11
N LEU A 156 16.85 10.16 -2.79
CA LEU A 156 17.35 11.34 -2.11
C LEU A 156 18.82 11.15 -1.77
N THR A 157 19.62 12.19 -1.98
CA THR A 157 21.00 12.27 -1.48
C THR A 157 21.12 13.46 -0.56
N VAL A 158 21.54 13.21 0.68
CA VAL A 158 21.83 14.26 1.67
C VAL A 158 23.34 14.38 1.86
N SER A 159 23.90 15.53 1.53
CA SER A 159 25.32 15.82 1.77
C SER A 159 25.60 16.11 3.25
N ALA A 160 26.88 16.14 3.63
CA ALA A 160 27.30 16.44 5.01
C ALA A 160 26.89 17.84 5.50
N ASP A 161 26.73 18.81 4.59
CA ASP A 161 26.24 20.18 4.87
C ASP A 161 24.70 20.29 4.80
N GLY A 162 23.98 19.18 4.60
CA GLY A 162 22.51 19.14 4.62
C GLY A 162 21.83 19.53 3.31
N LYS A 163 22.58 19.69 2.21
CA LYS A 163 21.97 19.88 0.89
C LYS A 163 21.32 18.57 0.45
N ILE A 164 20.17 18.71 -0.19
CA ILE A 164 19.37 17.60 -0.69
C ILE A 164 19.30 17.69 -2.20
N SER A 165 19.68 16.60 -2.87
CA SER A 165 19.41 16.38 -4.30
C SER A 165 18.51 15.16 -4.47
N MET A 166 17.68 15.19 -5.51
CA MET A 166 16.70 14.16 -5.81
C MET A 166 16.86 13.69 -7.25
N ALA A 167 16.71 12.39 -7.48
CA ALA A 167 16.78 11.79 -8.80
C ALA A 167 15.78 10.64 -8.91
N LYS A 168 15.38 10.29 -10.14
CA LYS A 168 14.70 9.02 -10.40
C LYS A 168 15.74 7.90 -10.37
N GLU A 169 15.40 6.76 -9.77
CA GLU A 169 16.26 5.58 -9.85
C GLU A 169 16.01 4.91 -11.19
N GLU A 170 17.06 4.73 -11.99
CA GLU A 170 16.99 3.96 -13.24
C GLU A 170 17.03 2.48 -12.88
N LEU A 171 15.95 1.75 -13.17
CA LEU A 171 15.97 0.30 -13.15
C LEU A 171 16.79 -0.13 -14.36
N LEU A 172 17.94 -0.77 -14.13
CA LEU A 172 18.66 -1.46 -15.19
C LEU A 172 17.72 -2.53 -15.75
N GLU A 173 17.28 -2.37 -16.99
CA GLU A 173 16.59 -3.44 -17.70
C GLU A 173 17.60 -4.58 -17.87
N ASP A 174 17.31 -5.74 -17.29
CA ASP A 174 18.05 -6.96 -17.58
C ASP A 174 17.86 -7.24 -19.09
N VAL A 175 18.85 -6.86 -19.90
CA VAL A 175 18.91 -7.24 -21.31
C VAL A 175 19.09 -8.75 -21.33
N TYR A 176 17.99 -9.49 -21.45
CA TYR A 176 18.04 -10.88 -21.85
C TYR A 176 18.61 -10.91 -23.26
N GLU A 177 19.92 -11.15 -23.39
CA GLU A 177 20.48 -11.56 -24.66
C GLU A 177 19.84 -12.91 -25.02
N GLU A 178 18.93 -12.90 -25.99
CA GLU A 178 18.53 -14.12 -26.68
C GLU A 178 19.79 -14.70 -27.32
N GLU A 179 20.34 -15.76 -26.72
CA GLU A 179 21.26 -16.66 -27.41
C GLU A 179 20.56 -17.15 -28.68
N ASN A 180 20.85 -16.48 -29.79
CA ASN A 180 20.53 -16.96 -31.12
C ASN A 180 21.27 -18.29 -31.30
N GLY A 181 20.55 -19.37 -31.03
CA GLY A 181 20.94 -20.73 -31.34
C GLY A 181 21.44 -20.77 -32.79
N SER A 182 22.74 -21.01 -32.93
CA SER A 182 23.36 -21.31 -34.21
C SER A 182 22.81 -22.66 -34.66
N ASN A 183 22.09 -22.64 -35.78
CA ASN A 183 21.62 -23.82 -36.50
C ASN A 183 22.70 -24.29 -37.48
#